data_AF-A0A850EH04-F1
#
_entry.id   AF-A0A850EH04-F1
#
_cell.length_a   1.000
_cell.length_b   1.000
_cell.length_c   1.000
_cell.angle_alpha   90.00
_cell.angle_beta   90.00
_cell.angle_gamma   90.00
#
_symmetry.space_group_name_H-M   'P 1'
#
loop_
_entity.id
_entity.type
_entity.pdbx_description
1 polymer ?
#
loop_
_entity_poly.entity_id
_entity_poly.type
_entity_poly.pdbx_seq_one_letter_code
_entity_poly.pdbx_strand_id
1 'polypeptide(L)'
;PQGGPLSPLLANILLDDLDKELSGRGLRFVRYADDCNIFVASRRAGERVMESVSRFVEGKLKLKVNREKSAVDRPWKRKLLGFSFLSQKQATIRIAPKSLLACKERIRELTNRTWSISMEERIRRLNRYLMGWLGYFRLASAKTHLQTLDKWIRRRLRMCLW
;
A
#
# COMPACT_ATOMS: atom_id res chain seq x y z
N PRO A 1 17.89 -17.30 1.78
CA PRO A 1 17.62 -16.70 3.10
C PRO A 1 16.85 -15.37 2.97
N GLN A 2 15.66 -15.26 3.57
CA GLN A 2 14.98 -13.97 3.69
C GLN A 2 15.89 -13.03 4.49
N GLY A 3 16.23 -11.86 3.92
CA GLY A 3 17.15 -10.89 4.54
C GLY A 3 18.57 -10.88 3.97
N GLY A 4 18.89 -11.74 2.98
CA GLY A 4 20.15 -11.63 2.25
C GLY A 4 20.21 -10.33 1.41
N PRO A 5 21.32 -9.57 1.43
CA PRO A 5 21.44 -8.32 0.67
C PRO A 5 21.17 -8.46 -0.84
N LEU A 6 21.48 -9.64 -1.40
CA LEU A 6 21.29 -9.95 -2.83
C LEU A 6 19.90 -10.45 -3.18
N SER A 7 19.11 -10.89 -2.20
CA SER A 7 17.80 -11.51 -2.46
C SER A 7 16.81 -10.59 -3.19
N PRO A 8 16.71 -9.27 -2.90
CA PRO A 8 15.85 -8.36 -3.65
C PRO A 8 16.25 -8.23 -5.14
N LEU A 9 17.56 -8.23 -5.43
CA LEU A 9 18.05 -8.17 -6.81
C LEU A 9 17.70 -9.43 -7.58
N LEU A 10 17.94 -10.61 -6.98
CA LEU A 10 17.60 -11.89 -7.59
C LEU A 10 16.10 -12.03 -7.86
N ALA A 11 15.26 -11.55 -6.94
CA ALA A 11 13.81 -11.52 -7.15
C ALA A 11 13.41 -10.64 -8.34
N ASN A 12 14.06 -9.49 -8.51
CA ASN A 12 13.81 -8.62 -9.67
C ASN A 12 14.29 -9.25 -10.99
N ILE A 13 15.45 -9.92 -10.99
CA ILE A 13 15.96 -10.63 -12.18
C ILE A 13 15.00 -11.76 -12.59
N LEU A 14 14.50 -12.53 -11.62
CA LEU A 14 13.52 -13.59 -11.91
C LEU A 14 12.22 -13.03 -12.53
N LEU A 15 11.77 -11.86 -12.07
CA LEU A 15 10.54 -11.22 -12.53
C LEU A 15 10.73 -10.32 -13.76
N ASP A 16 11.97 -10.14 -14.24
CA ASP A 16 12.25 -9.37 -15.46
C ASP A 16 11.62 -10.01 -16.71
N ASP A 17 11.59 -11.35 -16.75
CA ASP A 17 10.88 -12.10 -17.80
C ASP A 17 9.38 -11.81 -17.83
N LEU A 18 8.77 -11.58 -16.66
CA LEU A 18 7.36 -11.17 -16.58
C LEU A 18 7.18 -9.75 -17.14
N ASP A 19 8.07 -8.83 -16.81
CA ASP A 19 7.98 -7.45 -17.31
C ASP A 19 8.15 -7.38 -18.83
N LYS A 20 9.08 -8.17 -19.38
CA LYS A 20 9.27 -8.30 -20.84
C LYS A 20 8.03 -8.87 -21.51
N GLU A 21 7.42 -9.90 -20.92
CA GLU A 21 6.19 -10.49 -21.45
C GLU A 21 5.03 -9.48 -21.46
N LEU A 22 4.83 -8.75 -20.37
CA LEU A 22 3.79 -7.74 -20.26
C LEU A 22 4.02 -6.57 -21.23
N SER A 23 5.27 -6.13 -21.36
CA SER A 23 5.68 -5.06 -22.28
C SER A 23 5.54 -5.47 -23.74
N GLY A 24 5.95 -6.70 -24.09
CA GLY A 24 5.80 -7.26 -25.44
C GLY A 24 4.34 -7.41 -25.86
N ARG A 25 3.42 -7.58 -24.90
CA ARG A 25 1.96 -7.56 -25.12
C ARG A 25 1.36 -6.15 -25.18
N GLY A 26 2.15 -5.10 -24.99
CA GLY A 26 1.69 -3.71 -24.96
C GLY A 26 0.76 -3.38 -23.79
N LEU A 27 0.84 -4.14 -22.68
CA LEU A 27 -0.01 -3.93 -21.51
C LEU A 27 0.52 -2.77 -20.66
N ARG A 28 -0.39 -1.99 -20.07
CA ARG A 28 -0.04 -0.96 -19.08
C ARG A 28 -0.02 -1.59 -17.70
N PHE A 29 1.13 -1.64 -17.04
CA PHE A 29 1.26 -2.26 -15.73
C PHE A 29 2.19 -1.47 -14.82
N VAL A 30 2.08 -1.75 -13.52
CA VAL A 30 2.99 -1.28 -12.47
C VAL A 30 3.33 -2.49 -11.62
N ARG A 31 4.63 -2.77 -11.47
CA ARG A 31 5.15 -3.83 -10.61
C ARG A 31 6.01 -3.22 -9.50
N TYR A 32 5.80 -3.70 -8.28
CA TYR A 32 6.65 -3.39 -7.13
C TYR A 32 6.92 -4.69 -6.37
N ALA A 33 8.16 -5.18 -6.44
CA ALA A 33 8.52 -6.52 -5.98
C ALA A 33 7.59 -7.59 -6.58
N ASP A 34 6.81 -8.27 -5.74
CA ASP A 34 5.83 -9.30 -6.09
C ASP A 34 4.44 -8.75 -6.40
N ASP A 35 4.13 -7.50 -6.03
CA ASP A 35 2.83 -6.88 -6.26
C ASP A 35 2.80 -6.27 -7.68
N CYS A 36 2.10 -6.95 -8.60
CA CYS A 36 1.98 -6.54 -10.00
C CYS A 36 0.52 -6.22 -10.34
N ASN A 37 0.26 -4.98 -10.77
CA ASN A 37 -1.06 -4.52 -11.20
C ASN A 37 -1.05 -4.20 -12.69
N ILE A 38 -1.99 -4.80 -13.42
CA ILE A 38 -2.16 -4.58 -14.86
C ILE A 38 -3.46 -3.81 -15.07
N PHE A 39 -3.38 -2.69 -15.80
CA PHE A 39 -4.50 -1.80 -16.07
C PHE A 39 -5.06 -2.05 -17.45
N VAL A 40 -6.37 -2.29 -17.51
CA VAL A 40 -7.10 -2.65 -18.74
C VAL A 40 -8.39 -1.83 -18.86
N ALA A 41 -8.89 -1.70 -20.09
CA ALA A 41 -10.07 -0.90 -20.38
C ALA A 41 -11.40 -1.55 -19.93
N SER A 42 -11.45 -2.89 -19.84
CA SER A 42 -12.68 -3.61 -19.50
C SER A 42 -12.43 -4.79 -18.57
N ARG A 43 -13.46 -5.17 -17.80
CA ARG A 43 -13.41 -6.32 -16.90
C ARG A 43 -13.10 -7.62 -17.66
N ARG A 44 -13.76 -7.84 -18.81
CA ARG A 44 -13.54 -9.00 -19.67
C ARG A 44 -12.08 -9.09 -20.14
N ALA A 45 -11.48 -7.96 -20.52
CA ALA A 45 -10.06 -7.92 -20.87
C ALA A 45 -9.19 -8.27 -19.65
N GLY A 46 -9.55 -7.80 -18.46
CA GLY A 46 -8.86 -8.10 -17.21
C GLY A 46 -8.89 -9.58 -16.84
N GLU A 47 -10.04 -10.23 -16.95
CA GLU A 47 -10.20 -11.66 -16.68
C GLU A 47 -9.36 -12.49 -17.66
N ARG A 48 -9.40 -12.15 -18.95
CA ARG A 48 -8.56 -12.78 -19.99
C ARG A 48 -7.06 -12.61 -19.69
N VAL A 49 -6.63 -11.41 -19.34
CA VAL A 49 -5.22 -11.12 -19.03
C VAL A 49 -4.79 -11.82 -17.75
N MET A 50 -5.61 -11.79 -16.70
CA MET A 50 -5.33 -12.47 -15.43
C MET A 50 -5.09 -13.97 -15.64
N GLU A 51 -5.95 -14.63 -16.41
CA GLU A 51 -5.80 -16.05 -16.71
C GLU A 51 -4.51 -16.33 -17.51
N SER A 52 -4.28 -15.55 -18.57
CA SER A 52 -3.10 -15.74 -19.43
C SER A 52 -1.78 -15.49 -18.70
N VAL A 53 -1.71 -14.42 -17.89
CA VAL A 53 -0.51 -14.08 -17.10
C VAL A 53 -0.31 -15.10 -15.98
N SER A 54 -1.37 -15.57 -15.33
CA SER A 54 -1.26 -16.62 -14.31
C SER A 54 -0.65 -17.91 -14.88
N ARG A 55 -1.09 -18.32 -16.08
CA ARG A 55 -0.49 -19.48 -16.78
C ARG A 55 0.98 -19.28 -17.12
N PHE A 56 1.38 -18.07 -17.52
CA PHE A 56 2.78 -17.75 -17.80
C PHE A 56 3.64 -17.84 -16.53
N VAL A 57 3.17 -17.25 -15.42
CA VAL A 57 3.87 -17.24 -14.13
C VAL A 57 3.99 -18.65 -13.54
N GLU A 58 2.89 -19.42 -13.53
CA GLU A 58 2.89 -20.80 -13.02
C GLU A 58 3.64 -21.77 -13.96
N GLY A 59 3.58 -21.52 -15.27
CA GLY A 59 4.18 -22.39 -16.29
C GLY A 59 5.67 -22.16 -16.49
N LYS A 60 6.07 -20.94 -16.87
CA LYS A 60 7.45 -20.59 -17.23
C LYS A 60 8.29 -20.26 -16.01
N LEU A 61 7.79 -19.41 -15.12
CA LEU A 61 8.53 -18.98 -13.92
C LEU A 61 8.41 -19.97 -12.75
N LYS A 62 7.49 -20.95 -12.85
CA LYS A 62 7.21 -21.94 -11.79
C LYS A 62 6.86 -21.31 -10.44
N LEU A 63 6.25 -20.13 -10.47
CA LEU A 63 5.81 -19.40 -9.28
C LEU A 63 4.31 -19.60 -9.06
N LYS A 64 3.87 -19.71 -7.80
CA LYS A 64 2.45 -19.85 -7.46
C LYS A 64 1.79 -18.48 -7.32
N VAL A 65 0.68 -18.25 -8.04
CA VAL A 65 -0.11 -17.02 -7.90
C VAL A 65 -0.98 -17.08 -6.65
N ASN A 66 -0.96 -16.03 -5.83
CA ASN A 66 -1.84 -15.93 -4.67
C ASN A 66 -3.25 -15.52 -5.12
N ARG A 67 -4.13 -16.50 -5.38
CA ARG A 67 -5.50 -16.27 -5.88
C ARG A 67 -6.42 -15.55 -4.89
N GLU A 68 -6.15 -15.59 -3.59
CA GLU A 68 -6.92 -14.83 -2.60
C GLU A 68 -6.60 -13.34 -2.68
N LYS A 69 -5.33 -13.00 -2.97
CA LYS A 69 -4.88 -11.63 -3.15
C LYS A 69 -5.14 -11.14 -4.57
N SER A 70 -5.01 -11.96 -5.60
CA SER A 70 -5.15 -11.56 -7.00
C SER A 70 -6.62 -11.51 -7.42
N ALA A 71 -7.08 -10.36 -7.89
CA ALA A 71 -8.46 -10.19 -8.35
C ALA A 71 -8.57 -9.12 -9.45
N VAL A 72 -9.50 -9.34 -10.38
CA VAL A 72 -9.92 -8.33 -11.36
C VAL A 72 -11.02 -7.48 -10.72
N ASP A 73 -10.68 -6.26 -10.35
CA ASP A 73 -11.65 -5.34 -9.77
C ASP A 73 -11.30 -3.88 -10.13
N ARG A 74 -12.22 -2.97 -9.83
CA ARG A 74 -12.05 -1.54 -10.05
C ARG A 74 -10.88 -1.00 -9.20
N PRO A 75 -10.03 -0.10 -9.74
CA PRO A 75 -8.85 0.40 -9.04
C PRO A 75 -9.14 1.01 -7.65
N TRP A 76 -10.28 1.67 -7.46
CA TRP A 76 -10.67 2.29 -6.19
C TRP A 76 -11.11 1.31 -5.09
N LYS A 77 -11.41 0.06 -5.44
CA LYS A 77 -11.70 -1.02 -4.47
C LYS A 77 -10.44 -1.78 -4.05
N ARG A 78 -9.33 -1.55 -4.74
CA ARG A 78 -8.06 -2.24 -4.54
C ARG A 78 -7.04 -1.28 -3.95
N LYS A 79 -6.02 -1.83 -3.31
CA LYS A 79 -4.89 -1.08 -2.75
C LYS A 79 -3.63 -1.41 -3.53
N LEU A 80 -2.73 -0.43 -3.63
CA LEU A 80 -1.38 -0.60 -4.16
C LEU A 80 -0.42 0.19 -3.26
N LEU A 81 0.56 -0.47 -2.67
CA LEU A 81 1.58 0.15 -1.79
C LEU A 81 1.01 1.05 -0.67
N GLY A 82 -0.17 0.69 -0.15
CA GLY A 82 -0.86 1.45 0.89
C GLY A 82 -1.69 2.64 0.40
N PHE A 83 -1.75 2.87 -0.92
CA PHE A 83 -2.64 3.81 -1.58
C PHE A 83 -3.84 3.10 -2.21
N SER A 84 -4.84 3.86 -2.59
CA SER A 84 -5.98 3.46 -3.41
C SER A 84 -6.42 4.65 -4.26
N PHE A 85 -7.43 4.47 -5.08
CA PHE A 85 -7.98 5.54 -5.93
C PHE A 85 -9.36 5.97 -5.44
N LEU A 86 -9.76 7.19 -5.75
CA LEU A 86 -11.14 7.65 -5.68
C LEU A 86 -11.88 7.22 -6.96
N SER A 87 -13.19 7.00 -6.86
CA SER A 87 -14.04 6.63 -8.00
C SER A 87 -14.35 7.81 -8.94
N GLN A 88 -13.71 8.96 -8.73
CA GLN A 88 -13.89 10.17 -9.54
C GLN A 88 -13.18 10.01 -10.89
N LYS A 89 -13.61 10.77 -11.91
CA LYS A 89 -13.08 10.68 -13.29
C LYS A 89 -11.56 10.86 -13.38
N GLN A 90 -10.95 11.63 -12.48
CA GLN A 90 -9.51 11.90 -12.48
C GLN A 90 -8.67 10.86 -11.73
N ALA A 91 -9.26 9.77 -11.21
CA ALA A 91 -8.57 8.72 -10.46
C ALA A 91 -7.63 9.28 -9.37
N THR A 92 -8.13 10.24 -8.59
CA THR A 92 -7.35 10.90 -7.53
C THR A 92 -6.84 9.88 -6.50
N ILE A 93 -5.56 9.97 -6.17
CA ILE A 93 -4.91 9.07 -5.19
C ILE A 93 -5.44 9.38 -3.79
N ARG A 94 -5.80 8.33 -3.05
CA ARG A 94 -6.19 8.38 -1.64
C ARG A 94 -5.39 7.38 -0.81
N ILE A 95 -5.39 7.56 0.51
CA ILE A 95 -4.79 6.59 1.43
C ILE A 95 -5.70 5.36 1.54
N ALA A 96 -5.13 4.15 1.47
CA ALA A 96 -5.91 2.93 1.63
C ALA A 96 -6.49 2.83 3.07
N PRO A 97 -7.70 2.29 3.25
CA PRO A 97 -8.31 2.15 4.59
C PRO A 97 -7.44 1.39 5.58
N LYS A 98 -6.74 0.34 5.11
CA LYS A 98 -5.82 -0.45 5.95
C LYS A 98 -4.64 0.38 6.45
N SER A 99 -4.09 1.27 5.62
CA SER A 99 -2.98 2.16 6.01
C SER A 99 -3.43 3.21 7.03
N LEU A 100 -4.66 3.74 6.89
CA LEU A 100 -5.26 4.65 7.87
C LEU A 100 -5.50 3.95 9.21
N LEU A 101 -5.99 2.70 9.19
CA LEU A 101 -6.20 1.91 10.39
C LEU A 101 -4.87 1.63 11.10
N ALA A 102 -3.86 1.16 10.37
CA ALA A 102 -2.53 0.94 10.92
C ALA A 102 -1.94 2.22 11.54
N CYS A 103 -2.15 3.36 10.90
CA CYS A 103 -1.74 4.66 11.45
C CYS A 103 -2.43 4.98 12.77
N LYS A 104 -3.75 4.78 12.84
CA LYS A 104 -4.52 4.96 14.07
C LYS A 104 -4.03 4.03 15.17
N GLU A 105 -3.81 2.74 14.88
CA GLU A 105 -3.27 1.80 15.88
C GLU A 105 -1.91 2.25 16.41
N ARG A 106 -0.99 2.63 15.52
CA ARG A 106 0.32 3.11 15.95
C ARG A 106 0.23 4.38 16.82
N ILE A 107 -0.68 5.29 16.51
CA ILE A 107 -0.94 6.47 17.35
C ILE A 107 -1.52 6.04 18.70
N ARG A 108 -2.41 5.04 18.77
CA ARG A 108 -2.96 4.53 20.03
C ARG A 108 -1.86 3.98 20.94
N GLU A 109 -0.93 3.21 20.38
CA GLU A 109 0.24 2.70 21.11
C GLU A 109 1.09 3.84 21.67
N LEU A 110 1.43 4.83 20.84
CA LEU A 110 2.24 5.98 21.24
C LEU A 110 1.53 6.86 22.28
N THR A 111 0.20 6.89 22.27
CA THR A 111 -0.65 7.65 23.21
C THR A 111 -1.38 6.73 24.18
N ASN A 112 -0.73 5.63 24.59
CA ASN A 112 -1.24 4.75 25.62
C ASN A 112 -1.07 5.40 27.01
N ARG A 113 -2.17 5.45 27.79
CA ARG A 113 -2.21 6.04 29.14
C ARG A 113 -1.42 5.23 30.16
N THR A 114 -1.34 3.90 30.00
CA THR A 114 -0.56 3.04 30.92
C THR A 114 0.94 3.09 30.66
N TRP A 115 1.37 3.77 29.59
CA TRP A 115 2.78 3.85 29.25
C TRP A 115 3.45 5.02 29.97
N SER A 116 4.32 4.68 30.93
CA SER A 116 5.03 5.62 31.82
C SER A 116 6.19 6.34 31.13
N ILE A 117 5.88 7.32 30.28
CA ILE A 117 6.86 8.22 29.67
C ILE A 117 6.42 9.68 29.85
N SER A 118 7.39 10.60 29.85
CA SER A 118 7.10 12.03 29.92
C SER A 118 6.25 12.48 28.72
N MET A 119 5.45 13.52 28.92
CA MET A 119 4.61 14.06 27.84
C MET A 119 5.47 14.58 26.68
N GLU A 120 6.63 15.17 26.98
CA GLU A 120 7.58 15.65 25.99
C GLU A 120 8.12 14.49 25.13
N GLU A 121 8.53 13.38 25.76
CA GLU A 121 8.97 12.16 25.06
C GLU A 121 7.86 11.63 24.15
N ARG A 122 6.63 11.60 24.65
CA ARG A 122 5.46 11.15 23.91
C ARG A 122 5.22 11.98 22.66
N ILE A 123 5.23 13.31 22.80
CA ILE A 123 5.07 14.26 21.70
C ILE A 123 6.20 14.08 20.69
N ARG A 124 7.45 13.96 21.14
CA ARG A 124 8.61 13.78 20.26
C ARG A 124 8.52 12.50 19.42
N ARG A 125 8.15 11.37 20.04
CA ARG A 125 7.94 10.10 19.35
C ARG A 125 6.77 10.16 18.37
N LEU A 126 5.66 10.78 18.78
CA LEU A 126 4.49 10.97 17.93
C LEU A 126 4.83 11.83 16.71
N ASN A 127 5.52 12.96 16.90
CA ASN A 127 5.95 13.83 15.80
C ASN A 127 6.87 13.10 14.83
N ARG A 128 7.88 12.36 15.32
CA ARG A 128 8.77 11.56 14.45
C ARG A 128 7.99 10.58 13.58
N TYR A 129 7.03 9.88 14.17
CA TYR A 129 6.17 8.95 13.43
C TYR A 129 5.29 9.67 12.39
N LEU A 130 4.59 10.74 12.80
CA LEU A 130 3.69 11.48 11.94
C LEU A 130 4.43 12.13 10.76
N MET A 131 5.62 12.68 10.98
CA MET A 131 6.43 13.27 9.92
C MET A 131 6.83 12.24 8.86
N GLY A 132 7.32 11.07 9.29
CA GLY A 132 7.64 9.98 8.35
C GLY A 132 6.41 9.48 7.59
N TRP A 133 5.29 9.31 8.30
CA TRP A 133 4.05 8.85 7.71
C TRP A 133 3.48 9.86 6.69
N LEU A 134 3.48 11.15 7.02
CA LEU A 134 3.07 12.23 6.10
C LEU A 134 4.00 12.32 4.90
N GLY A 135 5.32 12.14 5.09
CA GLY A 135 6.29 12.11 4.01
C GLY A 135 5.97 11.02 2.98
N TYR A 136 5.69 9.80 3.45
CA TYR A 136 5.32 8.68 2.58
C TYR A 136 3.97 8.92 1.88
N PHE A 137 2.94 9.37 2.62
CA PHE A 137 1.59 9.57 2.08
C PHE A 137 1.35 10.94 1.44
N ARG A 138 2.39 11.75 1.21
CA ARG A 138 2.30 13.10 0.63
C ARG A 138 1.60 13.13 -0.74
N LEU A 139 1.68 12.03 -1.49
CA LEU A 139 1.05 11.89 -2.82
C LEU A 139 -0.48 11.76 -2.74
N ALA A 140 -1.05 11.41 -1.58
CA ALA A 140 -2.48 11.20 -1.46
C ALA A 140 -3.23 12.51 -1.23
N SER A 141 -4.34 12.70 -1.94
CA SER A 141 -5.33 13.73 -1.62
C SER A 141 -6.05 13.33 -0.32
N ALA A 142 -5.52 13.83 0.80
CA ALA A 142 -5.93 13.42 2.13
C ALA A 142 -6.31 14.58 3.06
N LYS A 143 -6.41 15.83 2.57
CA LYS A 143 -6.61 17.03 3.40
C LYS A 143 -7.70 16.87 4.47
N THR A 144 -8.90 16.44 4.08
CA THR A 144 -10.02 16.21 5.01
C THR A 144 -9.74 15.09 6.01
N HIS A 145 -9.11 14.00 5.55
CA HIS A 145 -8.73 12.88 6.42
C HIS A 145 -7.67 13.30 7.45
N LEU A 146 -6.69 14.10 7.03
CA LEU A 146 -5.63 14.63 7.90
C LEU A 146 -6.20 15.57 8.94
N GLN A 147 -7.14 16.46 8.59
CA GLN A 147 -7.82 17.33 9.56
C GLN A 147 -8.58 16.53 10.63
N THR A 148 -9.30 15.48 10.22
CA THR A 148 -10.01 14.60 11.16
C THR A 148 -9.04 13.82 12.03
N LEU A 149 -7.94 13.32 11.46
CA LEU A 149 -6.91 12.59 12.17
C LEU A 149 -6.23 13.48 13.22
N ASP A 150 -5.91 14.72 12.86
CA ASP A 150 -5.30 15.72 13.72
C ASP A 150 -6.19 16.10 14.93
N LYS A 151 -7.50 16.32 14.70
CA LYS A 151 -8.49 16.48 15.78
C LYS A 151 -8.50 15.28 16.73
N TRP A 152 -8.45 14.06 16.17
CA TRP A 152 -8.45 12.83 16.94
C TRP A 152 -7.15 12.63 17.74
N ILE A 153 -5.99 12.95 17.16
CA ILE A 153 -4.68 12.92 17.83
C ILE A 153 -4.67 13.87 19.04
N ARG A 154 -5.12 15.13 18.87
CA ARG A 154 -5.21 16.08 19.98
C ARG A 154 -6.12 15.58 21.11
N ARG A 155 -7.25 14.96 20.76
CA ARG A 155 -8.12 14.31 21.75
C ARG A 155 -7.39 13.19 22.51
N ARG A 156 -6.57 12.39 21.82
CA ARG A 156 -5.78 11.34 22.47
C ARG A 156 -4.71 11.87 23.41
N LEU A 157 -3.97 12.90 23.00
CA LEU A 157 -2.97 13.54 23.87
C LEU A 157 -3.61 14.14 25.13
N ARG A 158 -4.80 14.73 25.02
CA ARG A 158 -5.56 15.19 26.20
C ARG A 158 -5.88 14.04 27.16
N MET A 159 -6.25 12.86 26.68
CA MET A 159 -6.49 11.70 27.56
C MET A 159 -5.22 11.19 28.27
N CYS A 160 -4.02 11.56 27.83
CA CYS A 160 -2.78 11.22 28.53
C CYS A 160 -2.38 12.25 29.59
N LEU A 161 -3.00 13.43 29.59
CA LEU A 161 -2.80 14.49 30.59
C LEU A 161 -3.76 14.36 31.78
N TRP A 162 -4.90 13.71 31.58
CA TRP A 162 -5.93 13.43 32.58
C TRP A 162 -5.83 11.97 33.06
#